data_AF-B6G0U3-F1
#
_entry.id   AF-B6G0U3-F1
#
_cell.length_a   1.000
_cell.length_b   1.000
_cell.length_c   1.000
_cell.angle_alpha   90.00
_cell.angle_beta   90.00
_cell.angle_gamma   90.00
#
_symmetry.space_group_name_H-M   'P 1'
#
loop_
_entity.id
_entity.type
_entity.pdbx_description
1 polymer ?
#
loop_
_entity_poly.entity_id
_entity_poly.type
_entity_poly.pdbx_seq_one_letter_code
_entity_poly.pdbx_strand_id
1 'polypeptide(L)'
;MEKYNYFFNTEVNILNEKIYFSKLQFTHTTYGRELDRLLLDLDSKELSFQTFEYVKNMPSIIGYGYYDVFGELILSDFTNPGILVKSCKNNFNKQIISIEKEEKIVTFSYGIKLSDLEIKLVREYCNALEFEKYRGLDIYDYLDTDGYIGYRDEISLEFEGITNSYIPRIRLSMDIIFDNEHSWPTEKLYNYLMNVYIRSNKELKKRMIPRYAYVGF
;
A
#
# COMPACT_ATOMS: atom_id res chain seq x y z
N MET A 1 -0.38 17.17 55.09
CA MET A 1 0.53 17.45 53.96
C MET A 1 0.51 16.21 53.05
N GLU A 2 -0.64 15.93 52.44
CA GLU A 2 -0.88 14.74 51.61
C GLU A 2 -1.85 15.14 50.49
N LYS A 3 -1.33 15.60 49.35
CA LYS A 3 -2.17 15.90 48.17
C LYS A 3 -1.41 15.90 46.85
N TYR A 4 -0.35 15.08 46.72
CA TYR A 4 0.46 15.04 45.51
C TYR A 4 0.85 13.63 45.02
N ASN A 5 0.15 12.57 45.43
CA ASN A 5 0.44 11.19 44.96
C ASN A 5 -0.61 10.59 44.00
N TYR A 6 -1.65 11.34 43.62
CA TYR A 6 -2.69 10.82 42.72
C TYR A 6 -2.44 11.08 41.22
N PHE A 7 -1.50 11.97 40.86
CA PHE A 7 -1.26 12.33 39.45
C PHE A 7 -0.17 11.49 38.77
N PHE A 8 0.77 10.91 39.53
CA PHE A 8 1.84 10.07 38.94
C PHE A 8 1.41 8.64 38.63
N ASN A 9 0.33 8.13 39.24
CA ASN A 9 -0.14 6.75 38.99
C ASN A 9 -1.05 6.63 37.75
N THR A 10 -1.60 7.73 37.25
CA THR A 10 -2.44 7.74 36.04
C THR A 10 -1.62 7.76 34.75
N GLU A 11 -0.51 8.50 34.70
CA GLU A 11 0.35 8.54 33.51
C GLU A 11 1.09 7.21 33.26
N VAL A 12 1.48 6.51 34.34
CA VAL A 12 2.14 5.20 34.24
C VAL A 12 1.16 4.08 33.85
N ASN A 13 -0.13 4.21 34.13
CA ASN A 13 -1.14 3.23 33.72
C ASN A 13 -1.57 3.37 32.24
N ILE A 14 -1.53 4.59 31.68
CA ILE A 14 -1.83 4.82 30.26
C ILE A 14 -0.73 4.22 29.35
N LEU A 15 0.51 4.11 29.85
CA LEU A 15 1.63 3.51 29.12
C LEU A 15 1.58 1.97 28.98
N ASN A 16 0.67 1.28 29.68
CA ASN A 16 0.56 -0.19 29.65
C ASN A 16 -0.69 -0.70 28.90
N GLU A 17 -1.58 0.17 28.45
CA GLU A 17 -2.76 -0.26 27.71
C GLU A 17 -2.43 -0.44 26.23
N LYS A 18 -2.49 -1.69 25.75
CA LYS A 18 -2.31 -1.98 24.32
C LYS A 18 -3.49 -1.39 23.54
N ILE A 19 -3.21 -0.51 22.59
CA ILE A 19 -4.22 0.02 21.66
C ILE A 19 -4.08 -0.74 20.36
N TYR A 20 -5.13 -1.44 19.96
CA TYR A 20 -5.11 -2.23 18.73
C TYR A 20 -5.73 -1.46 17.56
N PHE A 21 -5.24 -1.74 16.36
CA PHE A 21 -5.98 -1.39 15.15
C PHE A 21 -7.37 -2.04 15.16
N SER A 22 -8.33 -1.39 14.51
CA SER A 22 -9.66 -1.93 14.22
C SER A 22 -9.70 -2.49 12.80
N LYS A 23 -9.10 -1.74 11.85
CA LYS A 23 -8.89 -2.16 10.47
C LYS A 23 -7.51 -1.74 10.01
N LEU A 24 -6.93 -2.57 9.15
CA LEU A 24 -5.67 -2.28 8.49
C LEU A 24 -5.65 -2.83 7.08
N GLN A 25 -4.82 -2.24 6.23
CA GLN A 25 -4.62 -2.68 4.87
C GLN A 25 -3.16 -2.60 4.44
N PHE A 26 -2.80 -3.48 3.52
CA PHE A 26 -1.57 -3.45 2.76
C PHE A 26 -1.91 -3.25 1.29
N THR A 27 -1.23 -2.32 0.63
CA THR A 27 -1.51 -1.97 -0.76
C THR A 27 -0.24 -2.06 -1.57
N HIS A 28 -0.23 -2.92 -2.60
CA HIS A 28 0.85 -2.94 -3.58
C HIS A 28 0.51 -1.96 -4.70
N THR A 29 1.46 -1.10 -5.04
CA THR A 29 1.31 -0.13 -6.12
C THR A 29 2.49 -0.16 -7.07
N THR A 30 2.26 0.08 -8.36
CA THR A 30 3.31 0.35 -9.34
C THR A 30 2.95 1.60 -10.13
N TYR A 31 3.88 2.53 -10.31
CA TYR A 31 3.65 3.78 -11.04
C TYR A 31 2.33 4.50 -10.62
N GLY A 32 2.03 4.51 -9.32
CA GLY A 32 0.81 5.11 -8.76
C GLY A 32 -0.48 4.30 -8.94
N ARG A 33 -0.42 3.09 -9.51
CA ARG A 33 -1.55 2.19 -9.73
C ARG A 33 -1.58 1.09 -8.69
N GLU A 34 -2.72 0.92 -8.04
CA GLU A 34 -2.92 -0.15 -7.06
C GLU A 34 -3.14 -1.48 -7.77
N LEU A 35 -2.23 -2.42 -7.54
CA LEU A 35 -2.27 -3.74 -8.16
C LEU A 35 -3.09 -4.72 -7.35
N ASP A 36 -2.86 -4.74 -6.04
CA ASP A 36 -3.62 -5.58 -5.11
C ASP A 36 -3.68 -4.95 -3.72
N ARG A 37 -4.62 -5.45 -2.92
CA ARG A 37 -4.84 -5.03 -1.54
C ARG A 37 -5.17 -6.22 -0.67
N LEU A 38 -4.53 -6.26 0.49
CA LEU A 38 -4.90 -7.12 1.60
C LEU A 38 -5.52 -6.26 2.70
N LEU A 39 -6.75 -6.53 3.11
CA LEU A 39 -7.44 -5.80 4.17
C LEU A 39 -7.80 -6.75 5.31
N LEU A 40 -7.46 -6.36 6.53
CA LEU A 40 -7.82 -7.05 7.75
C LEU A 40 -8.76 -6.17 8.57
N ASP A 41 -9.95 -6.67 8.82
CA ASP A 41 -10.95 -6.07 9.70
C ASP A 41 -11.07 -6.95 10.96
N LEU A 42 -10.53 -6.45 12.07
CA LEU A 42 -10.48 -7.19 13.33
C LEU A 42 -11.85 -7.26 14.00
N ASP A 43 -12.71 -6.27 13.77
CA ASP A 43 -14.05 -6.19 14.36
C ASP A 43 -15.01 -7.14 13.63
N SER A 44 -14.98 -7.17 12.29
CA SER A 44 -15.78 -8.08 11.48
C SER A 44 -15.20 -9.50 11.39
N LYS A 45 -13.94 -9.67 11.82
CA LYS A 45 -13.15 -10.91 11.73
C LYS A 45 -12.94 -11.37 10.29
N GLU A 46 -12.59 -10.42 9.43
CA GLU A 46 -12.43 -10.66 8.00
C GLU A 46 -11.01 -10.33 7.54
N LEU A 47 -10.42 -11.25 6.79
CA LEU A 47 -9.25 -10.98 5.96
C LEU A 47 -9.67 -11.06 4.49
N SER A 48 -9.61 -9.95 3.78
CA SER A 48 -9.97 -9.88 2.36
C SER A 48 -8.76 -9.55 1.50
N PHE A 49 -8.73 -10.15 0.31
CA PHE A 49 -7.72 -9.94 -0.70
C PHE A 49 -8.38 -9.57 -2.03
N GLN A 50 -7.91 -8.50 -2.65
CA GLN A 50 -8.42 -8.02 -3.94
C GLN A 50 -7.28 -7.72 -4.89
N THR A 51 -7.47 -8.04 -6.17
CA THR A 51 -6.58 -7.59 -7.26
C THR A 51 -7.33 -6.66 -8.19
N PHE A 52 -6.60 -5.75 -8.81
CA PHE A 52 -7.17 -4.71 -9.64
C PHE A 52 -6.47 -4.63 -11.00
N GLU A 53 -7.24 -4.23 -11.99
CA GLU A 53 -6.73 -3.83 -13.31
C GLU A 53 -7.27 -2.44 -13.65
N TYR A 54 -6.53 -1.73 -14.49
CA TYR A 54 -6.91 -0.42 -14.99
C TYR A 54 -7.26 -0.56 -16.46
N VAL A 55 -8.56 -0.49 -16.77
CA VAL A 55 -9.05 -0.60 -18.14
C VAL A 55 -9.19 0.79 -18.74
N LYS A 56 -8.66 0.95 -19.95
CA LYS A 56 -8.84 2.14 -20.78
C LYS A 56 -10.11 1.96 -21.62
N ASN A 57 -11.21 2.60 -21.22
CA ASN A 57 -12.48 2.58 -21.96
C ASN A 57 -12.54 3.70 -23.04
N MET A 58 -11.47 3.87 -23.82
CA MET A 58 -11.38 4.95 -24.83
C MET A 58 -10.75 4.47 -26.14
N PRO A 59 -11.16 5.03 -27.30
CA PRO A 59 -10.38 4.88 -28.52
C PRO A 59 -9.00 5.51 -28.31
N SER A 60 -7.95 4.72 -28.50
CA SER A 60 -6.58 5.23 -28.51
C SER A 60 -6.31 5.92 -29.85
N ILE A 61 -5.71 7.10 -29.81
CA ILE A 61 -5.09 7.67 -31.00
C ILE A 61 -3.65 7.15 -31.03
N ILE A 62 -3.33 6.46 -32.12
CA ILE A 62 -1.97 6.03 -32.45
C ILE A 62 -1.37 7.11 -33.34
N GLY A 63 -0.17 7.58 -32.99
CA GLY A 63 0.53 8.59 -33.76
C GLY A 63 2.02 8.62 -33.47
N TYR A 64 2.72 9.56 -34.09
CA TYR A 64 4.14 9.82 -33.84
C TYR A 64 4.28 11.18 -33.17
N GLY A 65 5.07 11.23 -32.11
CA GLY A 65 5.37 12.45 -31.36
C GLY A 65 6.87 12.60 -31.20
N TYR A 66 7.34 13.85 -31.09
CA TYR A 66 8.73 14.12 -30.75
C TYR A 66 8.84 14.31 -29.24
N TYR A 67 9.74 13.57 -28.61
CA TYR A 67 10.08 13.76 -27.20
C TYR A 67 11.51 14.27 -27.11
N ASP A 68 11.72 15.29 -26.28
CA ASP A 68 13.05 15.81 -25.98
C ASP A 68 13.70 14.86 -24.96
N VAL A 69 14.80 14.22 -25.38
CA VAL A 69 15.66 13.43 -24.52
C VAL A 69 17.03 14.08 -24.57
N PHE A 70 17.41 14.76 -23.49
CA PHE A 70 18.69 15.47 -23.36
C PHE A 70 18.98 16.48 -24.48
N GLY A 71 17.96 17.17 -24.99
CA GLY A 71 18.07 18.16 -26.07
C GLY A 71 17.98 17.56 -27.48
N GLU A 72 17.85 16.24 -27.63
CA GLU A 72 17.59 15.59 -28.90
C GLU A 72 16.10 15.23 -29.04
N LEU A 73 15.49 15.65 -30.15
CA LEU A 73 14.10 15.33 -30.47
C LEU A 73 14.03 13.93 -31.09
N ILE A 74 13.56 12.95 -30.32
CA ILE A 74 13.38 11.58 -30.78
C ILE A 74 11.92 11.38 -31.21
N LEU A 75 11.72 10.90 -32.45
CA LEU A 75 10.41 10.48 -32.94
C LEU A 75 10.04 9.14 -32.29
N SER A 76 8.95 9.11 -31.53
CA SER A 76 8.44 7.91 -30.89
C SER A 76 6.96 7.74 -31.15
N ASP A 77 6.57 6.50 -31.39
CA ASP A 77 5.19 6.06 -31.48
C ASP A 77 4.53 6.31 -30.12
N PHE A 78 3.40 7.00 -30.10
CA PHE A 78 2.60 7.16 -28.89
C PHE A 78 1.21 6.57 -29.07
N THR A 79 0.68 6.06 -27.97
CA THR A 79 -0.70 5.60 -27.86
C THR A 79 -1.36 6.33 -26.69
N ASN A 80 -2.08 7.41 -27.00
CA ASN A 80 -2.75 8.20 -25.98
C ASN A 80 -4.28 8.03 -26.06
N PRO A 81 -4.95 7.77 -24.92
CA PRO A 81 -6.40 7.80 -24.88
C PRO A 81 -6.87 9.23 -25.15
N GLY A 82 -7.63 9.41 -26.22
CA GLY A 82 -8.05 10.74 -26.62
C GLY A 82 -8.99 10.72 -27.79
N ILE A 83 -9.73 11.82 -27.95
CA ILE A 83 -10.61 12.02 -29.09
C ILE A 83 -10.06 13.11 -29.99
N LEU A 84 -10.17 12.89 -31.30
CA LEU A 84 -9.85 13.91 -32.29
C LEU A 84 -11.05 14.84 -32.40
N VAL A 85 -10.93 16.05 -31.86
CA VAL A 85 -12.01 17.05 -31.94
C VAL A 85 -11.71 18.05 -33.05
N LYS A 86 -12.75 18.33 -33.83
CA LYS A 86 -12.79 19.39 -34.84
C LYS A 86 -13.93 20.32 -34.48
N SER A 87 -13.65 21.55 -34.06
CA SER A 87 -14.65 22.46 -33.50
C SER A 87 -14.56 23.84 -34.12
N CYS A 88 -15.66 24.58 -34.17
CA CYS A 88 -15.62 26.00 -34.54
C CYS A 88 -14.72 26.82 -33.59
N LYS A 89 -14.57 26.37 -32.33
CA LYS A 89 -13.71 27.02 -31.32
C LYS A 89 -12.22 27.00 -31.67
N ASN A 90 -11.77 26.05 -32.49
CA ASN A 90 -10.38 25.93 -32.92
C ASN A 90 -10.22 26.11 -34.44
N ASN A 91 -11.15 26.84 -35.07
CA ASN A 91 -11.17 27.06 -36.53
C ASN A 91 -11.16 25.75 -37.33
N PHE A 92 -11.79 24.71 -36.79
CA PHE A 92 -11.84 23.38 -37.39
C PHE A 92 -10.46 22.72 -37.56
N ASN A 93 -9.45 23.17 -36.82
CA ASN A 93 -8.18 22.47 -36.74
C ASN A 93 -8.34 21.18 -35.93
N LYS A 94 -7.68 20.11 -36.36
CA LYS A 94 -7.67 18.84 -35.62
C LYS A 94 -6.92 19.04 -34.31
N GLN A 95 -7.56 18.78 -33.19
CA GLN A 95 -6.91 18.78 -31.88
C GLN A 95 -7.18 17.46 -31.18
N ILE A 96 -6.13 16.89 -30.58
CA ILE A 96 -6.26 15.75 -29.68
C ILE A 96 -6.66 16.32 -28.31
N ILE A 97 -7.80 15.89 -27.81
CA ILE A 97 -8.15 16.09 -26.40
C ILE A 97 -7.79 14.80 -25.69
N SER A 98 -6.77 14.86 -24.82
CA SER A 98 -6.46 13.75 -23.92
C SER A 98 -7.64 13.56 -22.99
N ILE A 99 -8.15 12.33 -22.90
CA ILE A 99 -9.16 11.97 -21.91
C ILE A 99 -8.58 10.83 -21.10
N GLU A 100 -7.89 11.18 -20.02
CA GLU A 100 -7.46 10.21 -19.03
C GLU A 100 -8.66 9.81 -18.19
N LYS A 101 -9.39 8.79 -18.66
CA LYS A 101 -10.37 8.09 -17.83
C LYS A 101 -10.01 6.61 -17.83
N GLU A 102 -9.06 6.27 -16.97
CA GLU A 102 -8.81 4.88 -16.60
C GLU A 102 -9.83 4.47 -15.53
N GLU A 103 -10.45 3.31 -15.72
CA GLU A 103 -11.34 2.74 -14.72
C GLU A 103 -10.61 1.64 -13.98
N LYS A 104 -10.50 1.79 -12.65
CA LYS A 104 -9.99 0.75 -11.77
C LYS A 104 -11.09 -0.28 -11.55
N ILE A 105 -10.88 -1.49 -12.03
CA ILE A 105 -11.82 -2.62 -11.86
C ILE A 105 -11.25 -3.66 -10.92
N VAL A 106 -12.12 -4.32 -10.15
CA VAL A 106 -11.74 -5.47 -9.31
C VAL A 106 -11.78 -6.73 -10.18
N THR A 107 -10.63 -7.37 -10.38
CA THR A 107 -10.52 -8.58 -11.20
C THR A 107 -10.57 -9.86 -10.39
N PHE A 108 -10.31 -9.76 -9.09
CA PHE A 108 -10.44 -10.84 -8.14
C PHE A 108 -10.75 -10.29 -6.75
N SER A 109 -11.60 -11.01 -6.00
CA SER A 109 -11.91 -10.71 -4.61
C SER A 109 -12.11 -12.00 -3.85
N TYR A 110 -11.48 -12.12 -2.68
CA TYR A 110 -11.57 -13.29 -1.83
C TYR A 110 -11.56 -12.90 -0.36
N GLY A 111 -12.54 -13.38 0.40
CA GLY A 111 -12.65 -13.13 1.83
C GLY A 111 -12.46 -14.40 2.65
N ILE A 112 -11.75 -14.28 3.77
CA ILE A 112 -11.56 -15.32 4.77
C ILE A 112 -12.22 -14.84 6.06
N LYS A 113 -13.15 -15.63 6.57
CA LYS A 113 -13.70 -15.41 7.91
C LYS A 113 -12.76 -16.04 8.93
N LEU A 114 -12.18 -15.20 9.79
CA LEU A 114 -11.27 -15.61 10.84
C LEU A 114 -12.03 -16.11 12.07
N SER A 115 -11.55 -17.19 12.66
CA SER A 115 -12.01 -17.68 13.96
C SER A 115 -11.55 -16.77 15.10
N ASP A 116 -12.16 -16.92 16.28
CA ASP A 116 -11.76 -16.18 17.48
C ASP A 116 -10.30 -16.43 17.87
N LEU A 117 -9.82 -17.66 17.67
CA LEU A 117 -8.43 -18.01 17.93
C LEU A 117 -7.49 -17.30 16.96
N GLU A 118 -7.82 -17.29 15.67
CA GLU A 118 -7.03 -16.60 14.64
C GLU A 118 -6.99 -15.10 14.88
N ILE A 119 -8.12 -14.48 15.24
CA ILE A 119 -8.17 -13.05 15.60
C ILE A 119 -7.27 -12.77 16.80
N LYS A 120 -7.32 -13.62 17.83
CA LYS A 120 -6.46 -13.45 19.01
C LYS A 120 -4.97 -13.53 18.63
N LEU A 121 -4.59 -14.45 17.74
CA LEU A 121 -3.20 -14.60 17.28
C LEU A 121 -2.74 -13.42 16.42
N VAL A 122 -3.55 -12.99 15.44
CA VAL A 122 -3.24 -11.84 14.58
C VAL A 122 -3.15 -10.54 15.39
N ARG A 123 -4.02 -10.39 16.40
CA ARG A 123 -4.10 -9.18 17.23
C ARG A 123 -2.79 -8.87 17.97
N GLU A 124 -1.98 -9.87 18.30
CA GLU A 124 -0.67 -9.65 18.91
C GLU A 124 0.28 -8.82 18.02
N TYR A 125 0.08 -8.82 16.70
CA TYR A 125 0.84 -8.02 15.73
C TYR A 125 0.21 -6.65 15.44
N CYS A 126 -0.95 -6.34 16.04
CA CYS A 126 -1.78 -5.19 15.66
C CYS A 126 -1.80 -4.07 16.72
N ASN A 127 -0.84 -4.05 17.64
CA ASN A 127 -0.72 -3.00 18.65
C ASN A 127 -0.24 -1.69 17.99
N ALA A 128 -1.15 -0.75 17.77
CA ALA A 128 -0.90 0.50 17.07
C ALA A 128 0.19 1.37 17.71
N LEU A 129 0.39 1.27 19.03
CA LEU A 129 1.47 1.99 19.72
C LEU A 129 2.87 1.57 19.25
N GLU A 130 3.05 0.32 18.80
CA GLU A 130 4.33 -0.16 18.26
C GLU A 130 4.65 0.45 16.89
N PHE A 131 3.62 0.89 16.16
CA PHE A 131 3.72 1.49 14.83
C PHE A 131 3.89 3.00 14.91
N GLU A 132 3.35 3.64 15.96
CA GLU A 132 3.34 5.10 16.11
C GLU A 132 4.74 5.72 16.06
N LYS A 133 5.75 5.04 16.62
CA LYS A 133 7.14 5.51 16.63
C LYS A 133 7.77 5.65 15.24
N TYR A 134 7.17 5.07 14.21
CA TYR A 134 7.64 5.15 12.83
C TYR A 134 6.88 6.21 12.00
N ARG A 135 5.93 6.92 12.61
CA ARG A 135 5.10 7.90 11.90
C ARG A 135 5.97 9.06 11.39
N GLY A 136 5.81 9.38 10.11
CA GLY A 136 6.41 10.56 9.50
C GLY A 136 7.91 10.46 9.21
N LEU A 137 8.50 9.28 9.41
CA LEU A 137 9.87 9.00 8.96
C LEU A 137 9.89 8.90 7.42
N ASP A 138 10.91 9.49 6.80
CA ASP A 138 11.12 9.50 5.35
C ASP A 138 12.02 8.33 4.90
N ILE A 139 11.91 7.90 3.64
CA ILE A 139 12.68 6.80 3.05
C ILE A 139 14.20 6.96 3.24
N TYR A 140 14.66 8.22 3.25
CA TYR A 140 16.06 8.57 3.41
C TYR A 140 16.55 8.51 4.86
N ASP A 141 15.65 8.54 5.84
CA ASP A 141 16.01 8.33 7.24
C ASP A 141 16.45 6.87 7.51
N TYR A 142 16.29 5.98 6.52
CA TYR A 142 16.44 4.53 6.71
C TYR A 142 17.71 3.90 6.14
N LEU A 143 18.42 4.60 5.25
CA LEU A 143 19.56 4.02 4.51
C LEU A 143 20.74 3.67 5.44
N ASP A 144 20.82 4.33 6.60
CA ASP A 144 21.86 4.11 7.62
C ASP A 144 21.33 3.37 8.87
N THR A 145 20.14 2.76 8.79
CA THR A 145 19.59 1.99 9.93
C THR A 145 20.16 0.59 9.99
N ASP A 146 20.43 0.11 11.21
CA ASP A 146 20.79 -1.28 11.44
C ASP A 146 19.75 -2.25 10.85
N GLY A 147 20.25 -3.26 10.14
CA GLY A 147 19.46 -4.30 9.49
C GLY A 147 18.86 -3.93 8.14
N TYR A 148 19.19 -2.77 7.56
CA TYR A 148 18.86 -2.48 6.16
C TYR A 148 19.44 -3.54 5.21
N ILE A 149 18.60 -4.12 4.35
CA ILE A 149 19.03 -5.10 3.31
C ILE A 149 18.73 -4.65 1.88
N GLY A 150 17.89 -3.63 1.69
CA GLY A 150 17.57 -3.12 0.35
C GLY A 150 16.26 -2.34 0.30
N TYR A 151 15.84 -2.01 -0.92
CA TYR A 151 14.57 -1.35 -1.21
C TYR A 151 13.84 -2.09 -2.33
N ARG A 152 12.52 -1.90 -2.41
CA ARG A 152 11.68 -2.40 -3.49
C ARG A 152 11.72 -1.43 -4.66
N ASP A 153 12.14 -1.91 -5.81
CA ASP A 153 12.13 -1.14 -7.05
C ASP A 153 10.85 -1.43 -7.86
N GLU A 154 10.31 -0.42 -8.54
CA GLU A 154 9.08 -0.43 -9.37
C GLU A 154 7.75 -0.78 -8.67
N ILE A 155 7.77 -1.52 -7.57
CA ILE A 155 6.60 -1.96 -6.81
C ILE A 155 6.73 -1.46 -5.37
N SER A 156 5.89 -0.51 -5.00
CA SER A 156 5.79 -0.02 -3.62
C SER A 156 4.78 -0.83 -2.82
N LEU A 157 5.06 -0.99 -1.53
CA LEU A 157 4.14 -1.58 -0.56
C LEU A 157 3.84 -0.56 0.52
N GLU A 158 2.56 -0.34 0.79
CA GLU A 158 2.12 0.61 1.80
C GLU A 158 1.27 -0.07 2.87
N PHE A 159 1.52 0.29 4.13
CA PHE A 159 0.65 -0.05 5.24
C PHE A 159 -0.24 1.13 5.61
N GLU A 160 -1.50 0.84 5.93
CA GLU A 160 -2.43 1.78 6.53
C GLU A 160 -3.23 1.10 7.64
N GLY A 161 -3.38 1.77 8.79
CA GLY A 161 -4.16 1.26 9.92
C GLY A 161 -4.97 2.36 10.59
N ILE A 162 -6.19 2.02 11.03
CA ILE A 162 -7.07 2.89 11.82
C ILE A 162 -7.41 2.22 13.15
N THR A 163 -7.55 3.03 14.20
CA THR A 163 -7.98 2.58 15.53
C THR A 163 -9.36 3.14 15.84
N ASN A 164 -10.11 2.50 16.73
CA ASN A 164 -11.31 3.08 17.33
C ASN A 164 -10.97 3.94 18.57
N SER A 165 -9.70 4.35 18.71
CA SER A 165 -9.16 5.11 19.84
C SER A 165 -8.72 6.51 19.37
N TYR A 166 -7.97 7.21 20.22
CA TYR A 166 -7.43 8.54 19.93
C TYR A 166 -6.23 8.52 18.96
N ILE A 167 -5.66 7.35 18.65
CA ILE A 167 -4.52 7.25 17.72
C ILE A 167 -5.01 7.53 16.30
N PRO A 168 -4.52 8.59 15.63
CA PRO A 168 -4.90 8.90 14.25
C PRO A 168 -4.48 7.79 13.29
N ARG A 169 -5.13 7.73 12.14
CA ARG A 169 -4.75 6.87 11.01
C ARG A 169 -3.23 6.85 10.84
N ILE A 170 -2.63 5.66 10.87
CA ILE A 170 -1.21 5.44 10.61
C ILE A 170 -1.06 5.04 9.16
N ARG A 171 -0.11 5.65 8.45
CA ARG A 171 0.29 5.30 7.08
C ARG A 171 1.80 5.21 7.06
N LEU A 172 2.34 4.07 6.63
CA LEU A 172 3.79 3.81 6.62
C LEU A 172 4.16 3.21 5.26
N SER A 173 5.20 3.77 4.63
CA SER A 173 5.84 3.10 3.49
C SER A 173 6.52 1.83 4.00
N MET A 174 6.44 0.78 3.18
CA MET A 174 7.16 -0.47 3.36
C MET A 174 8.04 -0.71 2.13
N ASP A 175 8.65 0.34 1.58
CA ASP A 175 9.52 0.21 0.41
C ASP A 175 10.90 -0.32 0.81
N ILE A 176 11.39 0.06 1.99
CA ILE A 176 12.61 -0.48 2.58
C ILE A 176 12.39 -1.89 3.13
N ILE A 177 13.39 -2.75 2.98
CA ILE A 177 13.42 -4.11 3.50
C ILE A 177 14.46 -4.16 4.62
N PHE A 178 14.06 -4.69 5.77
CA PHE A 178 14.94 -4.96 6.90
C PHE A 178 15.15 -6.47 7.10
N ASP A 179 16.28 -6.85 7.70
CA ASP A 179 16.53 -8.22 8.13
C ASP A 179 15.51 -8.67 9.19
N ASN A 180 15.51 -9.97 9.50
CA ASN A 180 14.52 -10.52 10.43
C ASN A 180 14.65 -9.96 11.86
N GLU A 181 15.86 -9.59 12.30
CA GLU A 181 16.13 -9.10 13.65
C GLU A 181 15.60 -7.67 13.82
N HIS A 182 15.79 -6.84 12.80
CA HIS A 182 15.44 -5.42 12.78
C HIS A 182 14.06 -5.15 12.14
N SER A 183 13.38 -6.20 11.64
CA SER A 183 12.09 -6.08 10.97
C SER A 183 11.04 -5.29 11.75
N TRP A 184 10.37 -4.40 11.03
CA TRP A 184 9.37 -3.50 11.59
C TRP A 184 8.05 -4.23 11.91
N PRO A 185 7.19 -3.65 12.77
CA PRO A 185 5.87 -4.21 13.04
C PRO A 185 5.02 -4.42 11.78
N THR A 186 5.14 -3.52 10.80
CA THR A 186 4.48 -3.64 9.48
C THR A 186 4.93 -4.89 8.73
N GLU A 187 6.24 -5.13 8.64
CA GLU A 187 6.80 -6.31 7.99
C GLU A 187 6.45 -7.59 8.75
N LYS A 188 6.55 -7.58 10.08
CA LYS A 188 6.18 -8.73 10.93
C LYS A 188 4.72 -9.13 10.71
N LEU A 189 3.81 -8.17 10.76
CA LEU A 189 2.37 -8.39 10.52
C LEU A 189 2.10 -8.87 9.09
N TYR A 190 2.63 -8.18 8.08
CA TYR A 190 2.46 -8.57 6.68
C TYR A 190 2.96 -10.00 6.46
N ASN A 191 4.17 -10.32 6.93
CA ASN A 191 4.77 -11.64 6.77
C ASN A 191 3.97 -12.74 7.44
N TYR A 192 3.42 -12.47 8.64
CA TYR A 192 2.50 -13.37 9.31
C TYR A 192 1.27 -13.66 8.43
N LEU A 193 0.57 -12.62 7.98
CA LEU A 193 -0.64 -12.78 7.14
C LEU A 193 -0.33 -13.53 5.84
N MET A 194 0.79 -13.19 5.19
CA MET A 194 1.21 -13.85 3.95
C MET A 194 1.49 -15.32 4.15
N ASN A 195 2.19 -15.69 5.22
CA ASN A 195 2.56 -17.08 5.48
C ASN A 195 1.38 -17.93 5.90
N VAL A 196 0.51 -17.40 6.77
CA VAL A 196 -0.59 -18.16 7.36
C VAL A 196 -1.75 -18.32 6.38
N TYR A 197 -2.14 -17.25 5.67
CA TYR A 197 -3.39 -17.23 4.90
C TYR A 197 -3.19 -17.25 3.38
N ILE A 198 -2.17 -16.55 2.88
CA ILE A 198 -2.01 -16.34 1.44
C ILE A 198 -1.22 -17.47 0.79
N ARG A 199 -0.02 -17.77 1.31
CA ARG A 199 0.89 -18.77 0.73
C ARG A 199 0.40 -20.21 0.89
N SER A 200 -0.43 -20.46 1.91
CA SER A 200 -1.10 -21.74 2.14
C SER A 200 -2.26 -21.98 1.15
N ASN A 201 -2.83 -20.91 0.58
CA ASN A 201 -3.93 -20.99 -0.38
C ASN A 201 -3.41 -20.88 -1.83
N LYS A 202 -3.59 -21.95 -2.61
CA LYS A 202 -3.06 -22.04 -3.98
C LYS A 202 -3.60 -20.95 -4.91
N GLU A 203 -4.86 -20.55 -4.77
CA GLU A 203 -5.47 -19.53 -5.63
C GLU A 203 -5.00 -18.12 -5.26
N LEU A 204 -4.90 -17.83 -3.96
CA LEU A 204 -4.37 -16.54 -3.49
C LEU A 204 -2.88 -16.39 -3.84
N LYS A 205 -2.09 -17.45 -3.62
CA LYS A 205 -0.66 -17.47 -3.94
C LYS A 205 -0.35 -17.16 -5.41
N LYS A 206 -1.20 -17.60 -6.36
CA LYS A 206 -1.01 -17.33 -7.79
C LYS A 206 -1.26 -15.87 -8.17
N ARG A 207 -2.13 -15.19 -7.43
CA ARG A 207 -2.62 -13.84 -7.73
C ARG A 207 -1.88 -12.74 -6.98
N MET A 208 -1.19 -13.14 -5.92
CA MET A 208 -0.31 -12.28 -5.16
C MET A 208 0.92 -11.91 -6.00
N ILE A 209 1.29 -10.64 -5.99
CA ILE A 209 2.56 -10.20 -6.56
C ILE A 209 3.70 -10.87 -5.80
N PRO A 210 4.63 -11.56 -6.48
CA PRO A 210 5.77 -12.17 -5.81
C PRO A 210 6.60 -11.10 -5.10
N ARG A 211 7.10 -11.44 -3.91
CA ARG A 211 8.15 -10.69 -3.17
C ARG A 211 9.43 -10.36 -3.98
N TYR A 212 9.54 -10.89 -5.20
CA TYR A 212 10.78 -10.98 -5.99
C TYR A 212 10.55 -10.79 -7.50
N ALA A 213 9.50 -10.10 -7.93
CA ALA A 213 9.59 -9.48 -9.25
C ALA A 213 10.66 -8.38 -9.10
N TYR A 214 11.88 -8.64 -9.57
CA TYR A 214 13.05 -7.73 -9.57
C TYR A 214 13.83 -7.61 -8.25
N VAL A 215 14.43 -8.72 -7.81
CA VAL A 215 15.79 -8.64 -7.24
C VAL A 215 16.66 -9.55 -8.09
N GLY A 216 17.31 -8.96 -9.10
CA GLY A 216 18.38 -9.64 -9.82
C GLY A 216 19.57 -9.78 -8.88
N PHE A 217 19.85 -11.02 -8.49
CA PHE A 217 21.20 -11.48 -8.17
C PHE A 217 21.60 -12.50 -9.24
#